data_AF-A0A7W1GMM9-F1
#
_entry.id   AF-A0A7W1GMM9-F1
#
_cell.length_a   1.000
_cell.length_b   1.000
_cell.length_c   1.000
_cell.angle_alpha   90.00
_cell.angle_beta   90.00
_cell.angle_gamma   90.00
#
_symmetry.space_group_name_H-M   'P 1'
#
loop_
_entity.id
_entity.type
_entity.pdbx_description
1 polymer ?
#
loop_
_entity_poly.entity_id
_entity_poly.type
_entity_poly.pdbx_seq_one_letter_code
_entity_poly.pdbx_strand_id
1 'polypeptide(L)'
;MNCPACGTENRAGRKFCSRCGTALAPTCPSCGATNDPGDAFCGDCGGSLAPEAVPAAAPAAERRLVSVLFADLVGFTPLSEHRDAEEVRDLLSSYFETDDVPPATSSPFLEAEAHRLRARLDGDKSGYEAASAIFRELGLPFFLAVKLLEQGEGLEEAREIFERLHAAPWLERLEALTPQPQPAAS
;
A
#
# COMPACT_ATOMS: atom_id res chain seq x y z
N MET A 1 -40.78 22.56 19.33
CA MET A 1 -39.89 21.55 19.94
C MET A 1 -40.48 20.17 19.75
N ASN A 2 -39.70 19.16 19.37
CA ASN A 2 -40.24 17.86 18.99
C ASN A 2 -40.26 16.91 20.18
N CYS A 3 -41.35 16.15 20.34
CA CYS A 3 -41.46 15.15 21.40
C CYS A 3 -40.45 14.02 21.16
N PRO A 4 -39.60 13.66 22.14
CA PRO A 4 -38.61 12.60 21.98
C PRO A 4 -39.23 11.21 21.82
N ALA A 5 -40.46 10.99 22.29
CA ALA A 5 -41.14 9.70 22.22
C ALA A 5 -41.94 9.49 20.92
N CYS A 6 -42.61 10.52 20.40
CA CYS A 6 -43.51 10.38 19.24
C CYS A 6 -43.23 11.35 18.08
N GLY A 7 -42.19 12.17 18.18
CA GLY A 7 -41.77 13.13 17.15
C GLY A 7 -42.69 14.33 16.93
N THR A 8 -43.85 14.41 17.61
CA THR A 8 -44.84 15.48 17.41
C THR A 8 -44.26 16.84 17.80
N GLU A 9 -44.45 17.84 16.93
CA GLU A 9 -44.04 19.21 17.21
C GLU A 9 -44.97 19.87 18.23
N ASN A 10 -44.38 20.39 19.31
CA ASN A 10 -45.05 21.07 20.40
C ASN A 10 -44.65 22.55 20.45
N ARG A 11 -45.60 23.41 20.83
CA ARG A 11 -45.37 24.84 21.10
C ARG A 11 -44.34 25.02 22.23
N ALA A 12 -43.48 26.02 22.09
CA ALA A 12 -42.49 26.40 23.11
C ALA A 12 -43.17 26.66 24.48
N GLY A 13 -42.54 26.19 25.56
CA GLY A 13 -43.02 26.33 26.94
C GLY A 13 -44.03 25.27 27.42
N ARG A 14 -44.40 24.27 26.60
CA ARG A 14 -45.23 23.15 27.05
C ARG A 14 -44.42 22.14 27.86
N LYS A 15 -44.95 21.72 29.01
CA LYS A 15 -44.32 20.71 29.88
C LYS A 15 -44.56 19.25 29.43
N PHE A 16 -45.68 19.00 28.75
CA PHE A 16 -46.08 17.67 28.27
C PHE A 16 -46.48 17.74 26.79
N CYS A 17 -46.24 16.63 26.08
CA CYS A 17 -46.63 16.48 24.68
C CYS A 17 -48.16 16.50 24.52
N SER A 18 -48.66 17.34 23.62
CA SER A 18 -50.10 17.49 23.36
C SER A 18 -50.75 16.26 22.73
N ARG A 19 -49.97 15.29 22.25
CA ARG A 19 -50.48 14.07 21.61
C ARG A 19 -50.38 12.85 22.51
N CYS A 20 -49.20 12.58 23.08
CA CYS A 20 -48.94 11.34 23.82
C CYS A 20 -48.75 11.53 25.33
N GLY A 21 -48.77 12.77 25.84
CA GLY A 21 -48.65 13.06 27.28
C GLY A 21 -47.23 12.94 27.86
N THR A 22 -46.23 12.53 27.07
CA THR A 22 -44.83 12.44 27.54
C THR A 22 -44.31 13.80 27.99
N ALA A 23 -43.60 13.85 29.13
CA ALA A 23 -42.92 15.05 29.59
C ALA A 23 -41.87 15.50 28.57
N LEU A 24 -41.83 16.80 28.28
CA LEU A 24 -40.88 17.40 27.33
C LEU A 24 -39.62 17.96 28.04
N ALA A 25 -39.66 18.04 29.37
CA ALA A 25 -38.55 18.42 30.23
C ALA A 25 -37.54 17.27 30.31
N PRO A 26 -36.25 17.48 29.98
CA PRO A 26 -35.22 16.46 30.12
C PRO A 26 -34.81 16.27 31.58
N THR A 27 -34.58 15.01 31.95
CA THR A 27 -33.96 14.67 33.24
C THR A 27 -32.46 14.57 33.07
N CYS A 28 -31.69 15.18 33.97
CA CYS A 28 -30.23 15.12 33.93
C CYS A 28 -29.74 13.68 34.18
N PRO A 29 -28.93 13.10 33.27
CA PRO A 29 -28.39 11.76 33.46
C PRO A 29 -27.36 11.69 34.60
N SER A 30 -26.72 12.82 34.96
CA SER A 30 -25.68 12.86 35.98
C SER A 30 -26.22 13.00 37.41
N CYS A 31 -27.29 13.78 37.62
CA CYS A 31 -27.82 14.06 38.96
C CYS A 31 -29.32 13.77 39.15
N GLY A 32 -30.06 13.46 38.08
CA GLY A 32 -31.49 13.16 38.15
C GLY A 32 -32.42 14.37 38.25
N ALA A 33 -31.90 15.60 38.24
CA ALA A 33 -32.72 16.82 38.27
C ALA A 33 -33.57 16.98 36.99
N THR A 34 -34.78 17.53 37.13
CA THR A 34 -35.64 17.89 35.99
C THR A 34 -35.29 19.29 35.52
N ASN A 35 -35.02 19.47 34.22
CA ASN A 35 -34.60 20.76 33.64
C ASN A 35 -35.67 21.32 32.71
N ASP A 36 -35.53 22.58 32.30
CA ASP A 36 -36.51 23.21 31.43
C ASP A 36 -36.41 22.70 29.98
N PRO A 37 -37.55 22.63 29.28
CA PRO A 37 -37.60 22.32 27.86
C PRO A 37 -36.69 23.23 27.02
N GLY A 38 -35.54 22.71 26.57
CA GLY A 38 -34.59 23.45 25.73
C GLY A 38 -33.24 23.76 26.38
N ASP A 39 -33.06 23.44 27.67
CA ASP A 39 -31.77 23.58 28.33
C ASP A 39 -30.71 22.65 27.71
N ALA A 40 -29.53 23.19 27.43
CA ALA A 40 -28.39 22.40 26.95
C ALA A 40 -27.59 21.76 28.12
N PHE A 41 -27.66 22.37 29.31
CA PHE A 41 -26.94 21.96 30.51
C PHE A 41 -27.87 21.95 31.72
N CYS A 42 -27.57 21.12 32.71
CA CYS A 42 -28.36 21.04 33.92
C CYS A 42 -28.17 22.27 34.81
N GLY A 43 -29.27 22.89 35.24
CA GLY A 43 -29.24 24.05 36.13
C GLY A 43 -28.70 23.77 37.54
N ASP A 44 -28.74 22.50 37.98
CA ASP A 44 -28.33 22.10 39.33
C ASP A 44 -26.86 21.64 39.40
N CYS A 45 -26.41 20.84 38.42
CA CYS A 45 -25.07 20.23 38.46
C CYS A 45 -24.16 20.64 37.30
N GLY A 46 -24.67 21.38 36.30
CA GLY A 46 -23.91 21.79 35.11
C GLY A 46 -23.66 20.69 34.07
N GLY A 47 -24.11 19.46 34.30
CA GLY A 47 -23.92 18.34 33.36
C GLY A 47 -24.66 18.54 32.04
N SER A 48 -24.06 18.09 30.92
CA SER A 48 -24.70 18.15 29.60
C SER A 48 -25.98 17.32 29.55
N LEU A 49 -27.06 17.89 28.98
CA LEU A 49 -28.34 17.21 28.77
C LEU A 49 -28.48 16.62 27.37
N ALA A 50 -27.58 16.99 26.45
CA ALA A 50 -27.50 16.40 25.12
C ALA A 50 -26.67 15.11 25.19
N PRO A 51 -27.08 14.02 24.51
CA PRO A 51 -26.19 12.90 24.27
C PRO A 51 -25.00 13.43 23.46
N GLU A 52 -23.78 13.28 24.00
CA GLU A 52 -22.57 13.54 23.23
C GLU A 52 -22.66 12.70 21.96
N ALA A 53 -22.65 13.38 20.81
CA ALA A 53 -22.46 12.71 19.54
C ALA A 53 -21.10 12.02 19.63
N VAL A 54 -21.12 10.69 19.77
CA VAL A 54 -19.92 9.88 19.80
C VAL A 54 -19.11 10.25 18.56
N PRO A 55 -17.91 10.83 18.68
CA PRO A 55 -17.11 11.12 17.50
C PRO A 55 -16.90 9.81 16.75
N ALA A 56 -17.23 9.80 15.46
CA ALA A 56 -16.98 8.67 14.58
C ALA A 56 -15.55 8.21 14.83
N ALA A 57 -15.40 6.92 15.16
CA ALA A 57 -14.12 6.31 15.50
C ALA A 57 -13.04 6.81 14.54
N ALA A 58 -11.96 7.37 15.09
CA ALA A 58 -10.79 7.75 14.33
C ALA A 58 -10.40 6.58 13.40
N PRO A 59 -9.94 6.86 12.16
CA PRO A 59 -9.56 5.79 11.24
C PRO A 59 -8.58 4.85 11.95
N ALA A 60 -8.93 3.57 12.00
CA ALA A 60 -8.10 2.57 12.64
C ALA A 60 -6.72 2.60 11.96
N ALA A 61 -5.66 2.72 12.75
CA ALA A 61 -4.31 2.65 12.23
C ALA A 61 -4.11 1.29 11.54
N GLU A 62 -3.83 1.32 10.24
CA GLU A 62 -3.59 0.13 9.42
C GLU A 62 -2.08 -0.13 9.33
N ARG A 63 -1.66 -1.38 9.52
CA ARG A 63 -0.29 -1.82 9.23
C ARG A 63 -0.23 -2.36 7.81
N ARG A 64 0.49 -1.67 6.92
CA ARG A 64 0.76 -2.13 5.55
C ARG A 64 2.10 -2.83 5.51
N LEU A 65 2.15 -3.98 4.85
CA LEU A 65 3.38 -4.70 4.58
C LEU A 65 4.04 -4.02 3.37
N VAL A 66 5.24 -3.49 3.55
CA VAL A 66 5.97 -2.78 2.49
C VAL A 66 7.33 -3.44 2.29
N SER A 67 7.67 -3.74 1.04
CA SER A 67 8.99 -4.21 0.66
C SER A 67 9.87 -2.99 0.36
N VAL A 68 10.97 -2.82 1.09
CA VAL A 68 11.94 -1.74 0.84
C VAL A 68 13.15 -2.34 0.15
N LEU A 69 13.38 -1.92 -1.09
CA LEU A 69 14.60 -2.24 -1.84
C LEU A 69 15.61 -1.11 -1.64
N PHE A 70 16.76 -1.43 -1.07
CA PHE A 70 17.90 -0.52 -1.05
C PHE A 70 18.76 -0.80 -2.28
N ALA A 71 18.82 0.17 -3.19
CA ALA A 71 19.72 0.15 -4.34
C ALA A 71 20.69 1.32 -4.21
N ASP A 72 21.97 1.06 -4.45
CA ASP A 72 23.02 2.08 -4.49
C ASP A 72 23.54 2.24 -5.92
N LEU A 73 24.00 3.44 -6.26
CA LEU A 73 24.64 3.70 -7.53
C LEU A 73 26.04 3.11 -7.52
N VAL A 74 26.33 2.22 -8.46
CA VAL A 74 27.66 1.62 -8.60
C VAL A 74 28.70 2.73 -8.78
N GLY A 75 29.67 2.79 -7.87
CA GLY A 75 30.74 3.80 -7.90
C GLY A 75 30.36 5.14 -7.26
N PHE A 76 29.28 5.22 -6.47
CA PHE A 76 28.85 6.46 -5.80
C PHE A 76 29.92 7.07 -4.88
N THR A 77 30.61 6.26 -4.08
CA THR A 77 31.63 6.75 -3.14
C THR A 77 32.74 7.55 -3.82
N PRO A 78 33.50 7.00 -4.79
CA PRO A 78 34.52 7.79 -5.48
C PRO A 78 33.95 8.98 -6.27
N LEU A 79 32.70 8.88 -6.74
CA LEU A 79 32.01 9.94 -7.47
C LEU A 79 31.70 11.16 -6.59
N SER A 80 31.25 10.93 -5.35
CA SER A 80 30.84 11.96 -4.39
C SER A 80 32.01 12.64 -3.69
N GLU A 81 33.13 11.94 -3.50
CA GLU A 81 34.35 12.49 -2.88
C GLU A 81 34.93 13.71 -3.60
N HIS A 82 34.66 13.85 -4.90
CA HIS A 82 35.22 14.90 -5.76
C HIS A 82 34.19 15.98 -6.13
N ARG A 83 33.00 16.00 -5.52
CA ARG A 83 31.92 16.95 -5.80
C ARG A 83 31.41 17.61 -4.53
N ASP A 84 30.77 18.77 -4.68
CA ASP A 84 30.07 19.38 -3.55
C ASP A 84 28.73 18.68 -3.26
N ALA A 85 28.20 18.91 -2.06
CA ALA A 85 27.00 18.22 -1.59
C ALA A 85 25.71 18.60 -2.34
N GLU A 86 25.62 19.83 -2.87
CA GLU A 86 24.47 20.26 -3.66
C GLU A 86 24.55 19.68 -5.08
N GLU A 87 25.74 19.62 -5.70
CA GLU A 87 25.95 18.92 -6.98
C GLU A 87 25.62 17.42 -6.89
N VAL A 88 26.03 16.75 -5.81
CA VAL A 88 25.67 15.34 -5.57
C VAL A 88 24.17 15.19 -5.37
N ARG A 89 23.52 16.10 -4.65
CA ARG A 89 22.07 16.11 -4.46
C ARG A 89 21.34 16.28 -5.79
N ASP A 90 21.73 17.25 -6.60
CA ASP A 90 21.10 17.50 -7.90
C ASP A 90 21.23 16.30 -8.84
N LEU A 91 22.41 15.66 -8.89
CA LEU A 91 22.62 14.43 -9.64
C LEU A 91 21.69 13.30 -9.16
N LEU A 92 21.63 13.06 -7.85
CA LEU A 92 20.77 12.03 -7.27
C LEU A 92 19.29 12.34 -7.54
N SER A 93 18.86 13.59 -7.39
CA SER A 93 17.51 14.03 -7.70
C SER A 93 17.15 13.75 -9.16
N SER A 94 18.03 14.10 -10.11
CA SER A 94 17.80 13.81 -11.53
C SER A 94 17.72 12.31 -11.82
N TYR A 95 18.48 11.49 -11.10
CA TYR A 95 18.41 10.04 -11.19
C TYR A 95 17.06 9.51 -10.71
N PHE A 96 16.56 10.00 -9.57
CA PHE A 96 15.26 9.58 -9.02
C PHE A 96 14.05 10.12 -9.80
N GLU A 97 14.20 11.23 -10.51
CA GLU A 97 13.19 11.73 -11.46
C GLU A 97 13.09 10.85 -12.73
N THR A 98 14.01 9.91 -12.94
CA THR A 98 13.95 8.96 -14.06
C THR A 98 12.75 8.01 -13.96
N ASP A 99 12.22 7.76 -12.75
CA ASP A 99 11.03 6.94 -12.55
C ASP A 99 9.74 7.62 -13.05
N ASP A 100 9.75 8.95 -13.25
CA ASP A 100 8.65 9.75 -13.81
C ASP A 100 8.76 9.93 -15.34
N VAL A 101 9.75 9.29 -15.97
CA VAL A 101 9.96 9.38 -17.43
C VAL A 101 8.75 8.76 -18.14
N PRO A 102 8.05 9.51 -19.02
CA PRO A 102 6.94 8.98 -19.78
C PRO A 102 7.33 7.69 -20.53
N PRO A 103 6.41 6.72 -20.72
CA PRO A 103 6.68 5.48 -21.46
C PRO A 103 7.22 5.70 -22.89
N ALA A 104 7.01 6.87 -23.48
CA ALA A 104 7.54 7.21 -24.81
C ALA A 104 9.05 7.56 -24.80
N THR A 105 9.65 7.70 -23.61
CA THR A 105 11.03 8.16 -23.40
C THR A 105 11.89 7.18 -22.61
N SER A 106 11.30 6.17 -21.96
CA SER A 106 12.02 5.02 -21.42
C SER A 106 12.49 4.11 -22.54
N SER A 107 13.70 3.55 -22.41
CA SER A 107 14.11 2.49 -23.34
C SER A 107 13.29 1.23 -23.07
N PRO A 108 12.90 0.45 -24.10
CA PRO A 108 12.15 -0.79 -23.90
C PRO A 108 12.86 -1.78 -22.94
N PHE A 109 14.19 -1.75 -22.88
CA PHE A 109 14.95 -2.54 -21.91
C PHE A 109 14.63 -2.16 -20.45
N LEU A 110 14.58 -0.86 -20.14
CA LEU A 110 14.25 -0.38 -18.79
C LEU A 110 12.79 -0.70 -18.43
N GLU A 111 11.89 -0.63 -19.40
CA GLU A 111 10.49 -1.06 -19.21
C GLU A 111 10.39 -2.54 -18.86
N ALA A 112 11.12 -3.40 -19.57
CA ALA A 112 11.15 -4.83 -19.29
C ALA A 112 11.69 -5.12 -17.87
N GLU A 113 12.76 -4.45 -17.46
CA GLU A 113 13.31 -4.57 -16.11
C GLU A 113 12.34 -4.06 -15.04
N ALA A 114 11.63 -2.95 -15.28
CA ALA A 114 10.61 -2.44 -14.38
C ALA A 114 9.44 -3.42 -14.23
N HIS A 115 8.96 -4.01 -15.33
CA HIS A 115 7.93 -5.04 -15.31
C HIS A 115 8.36 -6.28 -14.51
N ARG A 116 9.60 -6.75 -14.73
CA ARG A 116 10.20 -7.88 -14.00
C ARG A 116 10.31 -7.59 -12.50
N LEU A 117 10.82 -6.42 -12.13
CA LEU A 117 11.03 -6.04 -10.73
C LEU A 117 9.70 -5.87 -9.99
N ARG A 118 8.70 -5.21 -10.59
CA ARG A 118 7.37 -5.08 -9.99
C ARG A 118 6.70 -6.44 -9.80
N ALA A 119 6.76 -7.33 -10.80
CA ALA A 119 6.27 -8.70 -10.69
C ALA A 119 6.89 -9.46 -9.51
N ARG A 120 8.20 -9.27 -9.29
CA ARG A 120 8.92 -9.86 -8.14
C ARG A 120 8.46 -9.32 -6.80
N LEU A 121 8.24 -8.01 -6.70
CA LEU A 121 7.87 -7.32 -5.46
C LEU A 121 6.41 -7.56 -5.10
N ASP A 122 5.52 -7.53 -6.07
CA ASP A 122 4.07 -7.66 -5.88
C ASP A 122 3.61 -9.13 -5.85
N GLY A 123 4.46 -10.06 -6.28
CA GLY A 123 4.11 -11.47 -6.45
C GLY A 123 3.15 -11.73 -7.62
N ASP A 124 2.93 -10.73 -8.47
CA ASP A 124 2.10 -10.84 -9.67
C ASP A 124 2.89 -11.40 -10.84
N LYS A 125 2.43 -12.52 -11.41
CA LYS A 125 3.09 -13.14 -12.55
C LYS A 125 2.94 -12.36 -13.87
N SER A 126 1.95 -11.46 -13.97
CA SER A 126 1.64 -10.75 -15.23
C SER A 126 2.80 -9.90 -15.75
N GLY A 127 3.57 -9.26 -14.85
CA GLY A 127 4.70 -8.41 -15.24
C GLY A 127 5.86 -9.21 -15.86
N TYR A 128 6.03 -10.48 -15.49
CA TYR A 128 7.05 -11.32 -16.11
C TYR A 128 6.74 -11.64 -17.58
N GLU A 129 5.46 -11.81 -17.94
CA GLU A 129 5.07 -12.03 -19.35
C GLU A 129 5.37 -10.80 -20.20
N ALA A 130 5.02 -9.61 -19.70
CA ALA A 130 5.34 -8.34 -20.36
C ALA A 130 6.86 -8.19 -20.57
N ALA A 131 7.67 -8.43 -19.54
CA ALA A 131 9.12 -8.39 -19.64
C ALA A 131 9.67 -9.40 -20.67
N SER A 132 9.10 -10.62 -20.71
CA SER A 132 9.52 -11.67 -21.64
C SER A 132 9.28 -11.29 -23.09
N ALA A 133 8.12 -10.70 -23.38
CA ALA A 133 7.77 -10.25 -24.72
C ALA A 133 8.80 -9.22 -25.21
N ILE A 134 9.14 -8.24 -24.37
CA ILE A 134 10.09 -7.19 -24.71
C ILE A 134 11.52 -7.76 -24.87
N PHE A 135 12.00 -8.62 -23.97
CA PHE A 135 13.34 -9.22 -24.12
C PHE A 135 13.46 -10.07 -25.39
N ARG A 136 12.37 -10.75 -25.80
CA ARG A 136 12.33 -11.48 -27.08
C ARG A 136 12.38 -10.54 -28.27
N GLU A 137 11.58 -9.47 -28.25
CA GLU A 137 11.56 -8.46 -29.32
C GLU A 137 12.93 -7.78 -29.49
N LEU A 138 13.59 -7.43 -28.39
CA LEU A 138 14.91 -6.80 -28.41
C LEU A 138 16.06 -7.77 -28.71
N GLY A 139 15.80 -9.08 -28.78
CA GLY A 139 16.85 -10.08 -28.98
C GLY A 139 17.85 -10.13 -27.83
N LEU A 140 17.37 -10.03 -26.59
CA LEU A 140 18.17 -10.02 -25.36
C LEU A 140 18.06 -11.35 -24.60
N PRO A 141 18.67 -12.44 -25.12
CA PRO A 141 18.43 -13.80 -24.62
C PRO A 141 18.92 -13.98 -23.18
N PHE A 142 20.03 -13.36 -22.79
CA PHE A 142 20.56 -13.47 -21.43
C PHE A 142 19.52 -13.02 -20.38
N PHE A 143 18.93 -11.85 -20.57
CA PHE A 143 17.94 -11.29 -19.65
C PHE A 143 16.64 -12.08 -19.64
N LEU A 144 16.22 -12.60 -20.80
CA LEU A 144 15.10 -13.55 -20.89
C LEU A 144 15.36 -14.81 -20.03
N ALA A 145 16.56 -15.41 -20.14
CA ALA A 145 16.92 -16.61 -19.38
C ALA A 145 17.00 -16.36 -17.87
N VAL A 146 17.54 -15.21 -17.45
CA VAL A 146 17.53 -14.79 -16.02
C VAL A 146 16.09 -14.70 -15.52
N LYS A 147 15.21 -14.05 -16.27
CA LYS A 147 13.79 -13.91 -15.93
C LYS A 147 13.09 -15.28 -15.81
N LEU A 148 13.31 -16.19 -16.77
CA LEU A 148 12.74 -17.55 -16.76
C LEU A 148 13.19 -18.33 -15.52
N LEU A 149 14.48 -18.26 -15.21
CA LEU A 149 15.05 -18.85 -13.99
C LEU A 149 14.40 -18.28 -12.72
N GLU A 150 14.24 -16.96 -12.62
CA GLU A 150 13.63 -16.30 -11.46
C GLU A 150 12.18 -16.72 -11.20
N GLN A 151 11.43 -17.02 -12.27
CA GLN A 151 10.07 -17.53 -12.16
C GLN A 151 9.99 -19.02 -11.82
N GLY A 152 11.05 -19.78 -12.08
CA GLY A 152 10.99 -21.24 -12.04
C GLY A 152 10.24 -21.85 -13.23
N GLU A 153 9.99 -21.08 -14.31
CA GLU A 153 9.21 -21.49 -15.47
C GLU A 153 10.07 -21.38 -16.74
N GLY A 154 9.91 -22.30 -17.69
CA GLY A 154 10.74 -22.34 -18.91
C GLY A 154 12.24 -22.58 -18.63
N LEU A 155 12.55 -23.37 -17.59
CA LEU A 155 13.93 -23.65 -17.17
C LEU A 155 14.78 -24.32 -18.26
N GLU A 156 14.16 -25.07 -19.17
CA GLU A 156 14.87 -25.68 -20.30
C GLU A 156 15.33 -24.62 -21.30
N GLU A 157 14.46 -23.68 -21.68
CA GLU A 157 14.82 -22.55 -22.54
C GLU A 157 15.90 -21.69 -21.87
N ALA A 158 15.79 -21.45 -20.55
CA ALA A 158 16.82 -20.74 -19.80
C ALA A 158 18.18 -21.47 -19.84
N ARG A 159 18.17 -22.81 -19.67
CA ARG A 159 19.37 -23.66 -19.75
C ARG A 159 20.02 -23.55 -21.12
N GLU A 160 19.28 -23.78 -22.20
CA GLU A 160 19.78 -23.70 -23.57
C GLU A 160 20.43 -22.34 -23.85
N ILE A 161 19.81 -21.25 -23.39
CA ILE A 161 20.35 -19.90 -23.54
C ILE A 161 21.65 -19.74 -22.75
N PHE A 162 21.68 -20.13 -21.47
CA PHE A 162 22.89 -19.98 -20.65
C PHE A 162 24.04 -20.84 -21.16
N GLU A 163 23.77 -22.05 -21.67
CA GLU A 163 24.77 -22.90 -22.32
C GLU A 163 25.35 -22.22 -23.56
N ARG A 164 24.47 -21.73 -24.45
CA ARG A 164 24.88 -21.01 -25.66
C ARG A 164 25.69 -19.75 -25.37
N LEU A 165 25.42 -19.08 -24.25
CA LEU A 165 26.13 -17.88 -23.81
C LEU A 165 27.33 -18.18 -22.90
N HIS A 166 27.60 -19.46 -22.59
CA HIS A 166 28.63 -19.88 -21.64
C HIS A 166 28.52 -19.19 -20.26
N ALA A 167 27.29 -18.98 -19.78
CA ALA A 167 26.97 -18.29 -18.54
C ALA A 167 27.07 -19.23 -17.32
N ALA A 168 28.26 -19.74 -17.02
CA ALA A 168 28.50 -20.77 -16.00
C ALA A 168 27.85 -20.49 -14.63
N PRO A 169 27.94 -19.27 -14.04
CA PRO A 169 27.30 -19.01 -12.73
C PRO A 169 25.77 -19.18 -12.73
N TRP A 170 25.13 -19.07 -13.90
CA TRP A 170 23.68 -19.24 -14.04
C TRP A 170 23.29 -20.69 -14.28
N LEU A 171 24.14 -21.47 -14.95
CA LEU A 171 23.98 -22.92 -15.08
C LEU A 171 24.05 -23.61 -13.71
N GLU A 172 25.02 -23.21 -12.87
CA GLU A 172 25.14 -23.72 -11.50
C GLU A 172 23.88 -23.45 -10.67
N ARG A 173 23.26 -22.28 -10.85
CA ARG A 173 21.99 -21.93 -10.19
C ARG A 173 20.83 -22.82 -10.67
N LEU A 174 20.75 -23.13 -11.95
CA LEU A 174 19.73 -24.06 -12.49
C LEU A 174 19.89 -25.48 -11.93
N GLU A 175 21.13 -25.96 -11.84
CA GLU A 175 21.43 -27.28 -11.28
C GLU A 175 20.99 -27.39 -9.82
N ALA A 176 21.19 -26.32 -9.03
CA ALA A 176 20.79 -26.27 -7.63
C ALA A 176 19.26 -26.34 -7.42
N LEU A 177 18.45 -25.97 -8.43
CA LEU A 177 16.99 -26.05 -8.37
C LEU A 177 16.44 -27.43 -8.75
N THR A 178 17.26 -28.28 -9.37
CA THR A 178 16.82 -29.61 -9.80
C THR A 178 16.86 -30.56 -8.59
N PRO A 179 15.74 -31.18 -8.17
CA PRO A 179 15.76 -32.09 -7.03
C PRO A 179 16.73 -33.24 -7.28
N GLN A 180 17.71 -33.39 -6.38
CA GLN A 180 18.69 -34.47 -6.47
C GLN A 180 17.98 -35.83 -6.26
N PRO A 181 18.27 -36.86 -7.08
CA PRO A 181 17.71 -38.18 -6.87
C PRO A 181 18.11 -38.69 -5.49
N GLN A 182 17.11 -38.97 -4.65
CA GLN A 182 17.30 -39.49 -3.31
C GLN A 182 17.90 -40.89 -3.41
N PRO A 183 19.03 -41.19 -2.74
CA PRO A 183 19.65 -42.51 -2.84
C PRO A 183 18.66 -43.56 -2.37
N ALA A 184 18.45 -44.60 -3.19
CA ALA A 184 17.56 -45.70 -2.88
C ALA A 184 17.96 -46.30 -1.52
N ALA A 185 17.06 -46.21 -0.55
CA ALA A 185 17.23 -46.85 0.75
C ALA A 185 17.43 -48.35 0.52
N SER A 186 18.64 -48.83 0.83
CA SER A 186 19.01 -50.25 0.80
C SER A 186 18.68 -50.92 2.12
#